data_AF-A0A2P5FMF6-F1
#
_entry.id   AF-A0A2P5FMF6-F1
#
_cell.length_a   1.000
_cell.length_b   1.000
_cell.length_c   1.000
_cell.angle_alpha   90.00
_cell.angle_beta   90.00
_cell.angle_gamma   90.00
#
_symmetry.space_group_name_H-M   'P 1'
#
loop_
_entity.id
_entity.type
_entity.pdbx_description
1 polymer ?
#
loop_
_entity_poly.entity_id
_entity_poly.type
_entity_poly.pdbx_seq_one_letter_code
_entity_poly.pdbx_strand_id
1 'polypeptide(L)'
;MATGIVNNGVTHDLSALFSSDGRDFLVRNNGDQVKISSLKGKTVGLYFSASWCGPCHRFTPKLVEVYNEVASKGEFEVVFVSSDTDNESFNGYFSKMPWLAVPFSDADTVKRLEELFEVSGIPSLVIIDSNGKVSTEDGTSIVIEHGGDGYPFTRERIDFLKEQEEAAKRNQTLSSILVSTSRDYLLSKDGNQVPVSELEGKTVGLYFSVTSDDSCLEFTTTLVDVYNTLKERGDKFEVVFLSLDDEDEEFKQGFETMPWLALPFKDKNVEKLTRYFELSAIPTLVIIGPDGKTLNPNVAELIEEHGIGAYPFTPEKISELAEIAKAKEEAQTLESLLVSGDQDFVIGKNGSKVPVSELVGKNILLYFSAHWCPPCRAFTPQLIKTYHDIKAKDDAFEVIFISSDSDQSSFDEYYSSMPWLALPYGDSRKKHLNRIFKVEGIPSAIAIGPSGRTVTKEARNLVSVHGSNAYPFTEEQLKHLEEQDEEKAKGWPEKLKHDLHAEHELTRTRRRVYSCDACHETGYKWSYYCKECDFDLHPNCALEKNEEEEKDDPNGKEGWVCEGDVCCKV
;
A
#
# COMPACT_ATOMS: atom_id res chain seq x y z
N MET A 1 9.34 11.61 -1.81
CA MET A 1 10.75 12.05 -1.84
C MET A 1 11.07 12.86 -0.59
N ALA A 2 11.69 12.24 0.40
CA ALA A 2 12.38 12.95 1.46
C ALA A 2 13.87 12.87 1.12
N THR A 3 14.48 14.00 0.80
CA THR A 3 15.92 14.12 0.60
C THR A 3 16.61 13.90 1.94
N GLY A 4 17.19 12.72 2.14
CA GLY A 4 18.18 12.50 3.19
C GLY A 4 19.27 13.55 3.08
N ILE A 5 19.59 14.19 4.19
CA ILE A 5 20.68 15.15 4.28
C ILE A 5 21.96 14.34 4.09
N VAL A 6 22.46 14.30 2.86
CA VAL A 6 23.79 13.76 2.58
C VAL A 6 24.78 14.55 3.45
N ASN A 7 25.54 13.86 4.29
CA ASN A 7 26.69 14.41 5.03
C ASN A 7 27.81 14.74 4.03
N ASN A 8 27.57 15.73 3.16
CA ASN A 8 28.15 15.84 1.82
C ASN A 8 29.61 16.35 1.78
N GLY A 9 30.34 16.30 2.90
CA GLY A 9 31.70 16.84 3.02
C GLY A 9 32.64 16.08 3.95
N VAL A 10 32.23 14.97 4.56
CA VAL A 10 33.12 14.16 5.41
C VAL A 10 33.85 13.15 4.53
N THR A 11 35.18 13.24 4.52
CA THR A 11 36.05 12.24 3.90
C THR A 11 36.44 11.23 4.97
N HIS A 12 36.15 9.96 4.74
CA HIS A 12 36.52 8.86 5.62
C HIS A 12 37.83 8.23 5.16
N ASP A 13 38.78 8.06 6.08
CA ASP A 13 39.91 7.17 5.84
C ASP A 13 39.43 5.72 5.96
N LEU A 14 39.35 5.02 4.82
CA LEU A 14 38.97 3.60 4.77
C LEU A 14 39.79 2.74 5.73
N SER A 15 41.07 3.09 5.95
CA SER A 15 41.93 2.36 6.90
C SER A 15 41.41 2.51 8.32
N ALA A 16 41.09 3.75 8.72
CA ALA A 16 40.58 4.07 10.06
C ALA A 16 39.15 3.56 10.27
N LEU A 17 38.32 3.52 9.23
CA LEU A 17 36.95 2.99 9.30
C LEU A 17 36.94 1.53 9.73
N PHE A 18 37.81 0.71 9.15
CA PHE A 18 37.81 -0.73 9.38
C PHE A 18 38.87 -1.21 10.36
N SER A 19 39.84 -0.40 10.79
CA SER A 19 40.84 -0.85 11.78
C SER A 19 40.27 -0.84 13.20
N SER A 20 40.84 -1.69 14.06
CA SER A 20 40.64 -1.66 15.51
C SER A 20 41.98 -1.95 16.21
N ASP A 21 42.01 -1.85 17.55
CA ASP A 21 43.24 -2.07 18.33
C ASP A 21 43.81 -3.47 18.07
N GLY A 22 44.87 -3.54 17.27
CA GLY A 22 45.54 -4.79 16.91
C GLY A 22 44.98 -5.53 15.69
N ARG A 23 44.03 -4.95 14.94
CA ARG A 23 43.52 -5.54 13.69
C ARG A 23 43.64 -4.58 12.49
N ASP A 24 44.35 -5.03 11.46
CA ASP A 24 44.53 -4.33 10.17
C ASP A 24 44.02 -5.13 8.96
N PHE A 25 43.15 -6.13 9.18
CA PHE A 25 42.65 -7.04 8.14
C PHE A 25 41.12 -7.18 8.13
N LEU A 26 40.57 -7.48 6.96
CA LEU A 26 39.23 -8.01 6.71
C LEU A 26 39.33 -9.52 6.37
N VAL A 27 38.21 -10.23 6.33
CA VAL A 27 38.18 -11.67 6.00
C VAL A 27 37.46 -11.94 4.69
N ARG A 28 37.94 -12.94 3.94
CA ARG A 28 37.22 -13.57 2.84
C ARG A 28 36.33 -14.70 3.34
N ASN A 29 35.37 -15.12 2.52
CA ASN A 29 34.47 -16.24 2.83
C ASN A 29 35.17 -17.60 3.00
N ASN A 30 36.43 -17.72 2.60
CA ASN A 30 37.30 -18.88 2.82
C ASN A 30 38.17 -18.77 4.09
N GLY A 31 38.04 -17.69 4.85
CA GLY A 31 38.82 -17.40 6.05
C GLY A 31 40.13 -16.64 5.83
N ASP A 32 40.53 -16.36 4.58
CA ASP A 32 41.76 -15.63 4.30
C ASP A 32 41.68 -14.19 4.81
N GLN A 33 42.75 -13.75 5.45
CA GLN A 33 42.90 -12.37 5.93
C GLN A 33 43.45 -11.48 4.81
N VAL A 34 42.77 -10.34 4.60
CA VAL A 34 43.13 -9.35 3.57
C VAL A 34 43.40 -8.02 4.25
N LYS A 35 44.57 -7.43 4.04
CA LYS A 35 44.92 -6.13 4.63
C LYS A 35 43.94 -5.03 4.20
N ILE A 36 43.51 -4.20 5.14
CA ILE A 36 42.59 -3.08 4.86
C ILE A 36 43.18 -2.10 3.85
N SER A 37 44.51 -1.93 3.82
CA SER A 37 45.20 -1.07 2.84
C SER A 37 44.97 -1.49 1.39
N SER A 38 44.50 -2.71 1.13
CA SER A 38 44.07 -3.16 -0.21
C SER A 38 42.82 -2.45 -0.74
N LEU A 39 42.05 -1.78 0.12
CA LEU A 39 40.89 -0.98 -0.26
C LEU A 39 41.27 0.41 -0.78
N LYS A 40 42.52 0.84 -0.61
CA LYS A 40 42.96 2.19 -0.98
C LYS A 40 42.78 2.43 -2.48
N GLY A 41 42.01 3.47 -2.81
CA GLY A 41 41.72 3.85 -4.21
C GLY A 41 40.59 3.06 -4.85
N LYS A 42 39.95 2.13 -4.13
CA LYS A 42 38.76 1.40 -4.59
C LYS A 42 37.49 2.15 -4.21
N THR A 43 36.45 1.98 -5.02
CA THR A 43 35.08 2.28 -4.58
C THR A 43 34.64 1.14 -3.66
N VAL A 44 34.15 1.45 -2.47
CA VAL A 44 33.79 0.46 -1.44
C VAL A 44 32.30 0.53 -1.15
N GLY A 45 31.60 -0.60 -1.28
CA GLY A 45 30.24 -0.77 -0.79
C GLY A 45 30.22 -1.38 0.61
N LEU A 46 29.75 -0.65 1.61
CA LEU A 46 29.46 -1.18 2.94
C LEU A 46 28.09 -1.85 2.93
N TYR A 47 28.06 -3.17 2.94
CA TYR A 47 26.84 -3.94 2.84
C TYR A 47 26.40 -4.44 4.21
N PHE A 48 25.38 -3.82 4.78
CA PHE A 48 24.76 -4.20 6.05
C PHE A 48 23.64 -5.20 5.78
N SER A 49 23.75 -6.41 6.35
CA SER A 49 22.84 -7.51 6.06
C SER A 49 22.90 -8.60 7.14
N ALA A 50 21.96 -9.55 7.10
CA ALA A 50 21.93 -10.69 8.03
C ALA A 50 21.25 -11.91 7.43
N SER A 51 21.60 -13.09 7.96
CA SER A 51 21.07 -14.38 7.51
C SER A 51 19.58 -14.59 7.83
N TRP A 52 19.04 -13.91 8.84
CA TRP A 52 17.63 -14.00 9.24
C TRP A 52 16.72 -13.05 8.44
N CYS A 53 17.30 -12.15 7.63
CA CYS A 53 16.58 -11.11 6.91
C CYS A 53 16.09 -11.58 5.53
N GLY A 54 14.78 -11.81 5.40
CA GLY A 54 14.15 -12.22 4.13
C GLY A 54 14.42 -11.28 2.94
N PRO A 55 14.23 -9.94 3.06
CA PRO A 55 14.59 -8.99 2.01
C PRO A 55 16.07 -9.05 1.61
N CYS A 56 16.96 -9.31 2.56
CA CYS A 56 18.38 -9.44 2.32
C CYS A 56 18.71 -10.61 1.40
N HIS A 57 18.10 -11.78 1.61
CA HIS A 57 18.24 -12.94 0.71
C HIS A 57 17.77 -12.65 -0.73
N ARG A 58 16.81 -11.73 -0.92
CA ARG A 58 16.40 -11.29 -2.25
C ARG A 58 17.38 -10.31 -2.90
N PHE A 59 18.04 -9.48 -2.09
CA PHE A 59 18.97 -8.46 -2.58
C PHE A 59 20.39 -9.00 -2.84
N THR A 60 20.91 -9.90 -1.99
CA THR A 60 22.29 -10.41 -2.12
C THR A 60 22.61 -10.97 -3.51
N PRO A 61 21.75 -11.81 -4.14
CA PRO A 61 22.03 -12.33 -5.48
C PRO A 61 22.18 -11.20 -6.52
N LYS A 62 21.35 -10.16 -6.44
CA LYS A 62 21.45 -8.97 -7.31
C LYS A 62 22.76 -8.22 -7.11
N LEU A 63 23.18 -8.03 -5.84
CA LEU A 63 24.46 -7.40 -5.55
C LEU A 63 25.65 -8.24 -6.05
N VAL A 64 25.56 -9.57 -5.97
CA VAL A 64 26.58 -10.49 -6.55
C VAL A 64 26.66 -10.33 -8.07
N GLU A 65 25.54 -10.25 -8.76
CA GLU A 65 25.51 -10.00 -10.22
C GLU A 65 26.21 -8.69 -10.56
N VAL A 66 25.85 -7.59 -9.88
CA VAL A 66 26.46 -6.27 -10.10
C VAL A 66 27.95 -6.27 -9.76
N TYR A 67 28.34 -6.87 -8.63
CA TYR A 67 29.73 -6.98 -8.21
C TYR A 67 30.59 -7.66 -9.29
N ASN A 68 30.09 -8.75 -9.87
CA ASN A 68 30.77 -9.47 -10.94
C ASN A 68 30.80 -8.68 -12.26
N GLU A 69 29.72 -7.99 -12.61
CA GLU A 69 29.62 -7.18 -13.82
C GLU A 69 30.64 -6.02 -13.80
N VAL A 70 30.72 -5.32 -12.67
CA VAL A 70 31.55 -4.14 -12.46
C VAL A 70 33.03 -4.47 -12.32
N ALA A 71 33.39 -5.72 -11.98
CA ALA A 71 34.78 -6.17 -11.87
C ALA A 71 35.61 -5.92 -13.14
N SER A 72 34.97 -5.85 -14.31
CA SER A 72 35.61 -5.51 -15.60
C SER A 72 35.68 -4.00 -15.89
N LYS A 73 34.88 -3.19 -15.18
CA LYS A 73 34.69 -1.74 -15.40
C LYS A 73 35.55 -0.88 -14.46
N GLY A 74 36.01 -1.42 -13.33
CA GLY A 74 36.90 -0.71 -12.40
C GLY A 74 37.12 -1.44 -11.07
N GLU A 75 37.72 -0.73 -10.11
CA GLU A 75 38.05 -1.26 -8.78
C GLU A 75 36.90 -1.02 -7.79
N PHE A 76 35.92 -1.93 -7.79
CA PHE A 76 34.83 -1.98 -6.82
C PHE A 76 35.05 -3.15 -5.85
N GLU A 77 34.91 -2.90 -4.55
CA GLU A 77 34.97 -3.92 -3.50
C GLU A 77 33.77 -3.77 -2.57
N VAL A 78 33.27 -4.87 -2.04
CA VAL A 78 32.18 -4.86 -1.04
C VAL A 78 32.76 -5.33 0.29
N VAL A 79 32.35 -4.67 1.37
CA VAL A 79 32.64 -5.10 2.75
C VAL A 79 31.33 -5.38 3.44
N PHE A 80 31.09 -6.66 3.70
CA PHE A 80 29.95 -7.14 4.47
C PHE A 80 30.09 -6.78 5.95
N VAL A 81 29.06 -6.15 6.48
CA VAL A 81 28.88 -5.81 7.89
C VAL A 81 27.66 -6.61 8.36
N SER A 82 27.90 -7.65 9.15
CA SER A 82 26.86 -8.59 9.55
C SER A 82 26.13 -8.12 10.80
N SER A 83 24.80 -8.21 10.77
CA SER A 83 23.93 -8.08 11.95
C SER A 83 23.46 -9.46 12.47
N ASP A 84 24.17 -10.53 12.13
CA ASP A 84 23.94 -11.86 12.73
C ASP A 84 24.40 -11.87 14.19
N THR A 85 23.75 -12.67 15.03
CA THR A 85 24.05 -12.74 16.47
C THR A 85 24.97 -13.90 16.83
N ASP A 86 25.26 -14.79 15.89
CA ASP A 86 26.12 -15.95 16.09
C ASP A 86 26.99 -16.24 14.85
N ASN A 87 28.12 -16.90 15.11
CA ASN A 87 29.14 -17.16 14.11
C ASN A 87 28.71 -18.23 13.07
N GLU A 88 27.77 -19.12 13.41
CA GLU A 88 27.30 -20.14 12.47
C GLU A 88 26.43 -19.49 11.38
N SER A 89 25.47 -18.66 11.79
CA SER A 89 24.63 -17.83 10.94
C SER A 89 25.46 -16.93 10.01
N PHE A 90 26.46 -16.22 10.59
CA PHE A 90 27.41 -15.40 9.83
C PHE A 90 28.11 -16.20 8.72
N ASN A 91 28.75 -17.32 9.07
CA ASN A 91 29.53 -18.12 8.13
C ASN A 91 28.63 -18.77 7.07
N GLY A 92 27.46 -19.28 7.46
CA GLY A 92 26.51 -19.89 6.55
C GLY A 92 26.04 -18.92 5.47
N TYR A 93 25.75 -17.68 5.83
CA TYR A 93 25.32 -16.65 4.89
C TYR A 93 26.48 -16.06 4.08
N PHE A 94 27.59 -15.70 4.74
CA PHE A 94 28.77 -15.12 4.10
C PHE A 94 29.45 -16.07 3.11
N SER A 95 29.32 -17.39 3.28
CA SER A 95 29.82 -18.40 2.33
C SER A 95 29.31 -18.21 0.89
N LYS A 96 28.17 -17.53 0.71
CA LYS A 96 27.55 -17.28 -0.59
C LYS A 96 28.01 -15.98 -1.25
N MET A 97 28.86 -15.20 -0.58
CA MET A 97 29.25 -13.85 -1.00
C MET A 97 30.69 -13.83 -1.52
N PRO A 98 30.99 -13.18 -2.66
CA PRO A 98 32.34 -13.17 -3.27
C PRO A 98 33.29 -12.11 -2.71
N TRP A 99 32.86 -11.32 -1.72
CA TRP A 99 33.53 -10.11 -1.24
C TRP A 99 34.10 -10.26 0.19
N LEU A 100 34.60 -9.16 0.77
CA LEU A 100 35.22 -9.14 2.10
C LEU A 100 34.16 -8.93 3.20
N ALA A 101 34.50 -9.25 4.45
CA ALA A 101 33.69 -8.93 5.62
C ALA A 101 34.53 -8.37 6.78
N VAL A 102 33.90 -7.56 7.61
CA VAL A 102 34.40 -7.32 8.97
C VAL A 102 34.33 -8.64 9.73
N PRO A 103 35.41 -9.10 10.40
CA PRO A 103 35.36 -10.35 11.14
C PRO A 103 34.25 -10.34 12.19
N PHE A 104 33.49 -11.43 12.29
CA PHE A 104 32.40 -11.57 13.26
C PHE A 104 32.84 -11.29 14.72
N SER A 105 34.10 -11.59 15.04
CA SER A 105 34.67 -11.32 16.37
C SER A 105 34.87 -9.83 16.69
N ASP A 106 34.79 -8.93 15.71
CA ASP A 106 34.97 -7.48 15.89
C ASP A 106 33.61 -6.76 15.89
N ALA A 107 32.79 -7.09 16.88
CA ALA A 107 31.47 -6.50 17.08
C ALA A 107 31.54 -4.97 17.31
N ASP A 108 32.63 -4.46 17.89
CA ASP A 108 32.82 -3.02 18.13
C ASP A 108 32.95 -2.24 16.81
N THR A 109 33.66 -2.80 15.82
CA THR A 109 33.74 -2.19 14.48
C THR A 109 32.41 -2.26 13.75
N VAL A 110 31.69 -3.38 13.84
CA VAL A 110 30.35 -3.53 13.27
C VAL A 110 29.41 -2.45 13.82
N LYS A 111 29.29 -2.37 15.16
CA LYS A 111 28.44 -1.40 15.84
C LYS A 111 28.81 0.04 15.50
N ARG A 112 30.12 0.36 15.47
CA ARG A 112 30.60 1.69 15.09
C ARG A 112 30.20 2.06 13.65
N LEU A 113 30.28 1.11 12.71
CA LEU A 113 29.89 1.35 11.32
C LEU A 113 28.37 1.54 11.19
N GLU A 114 27.57 0.74 11.89
CA GLU A 114 26.11 0.89 11.92
C GLU A 114 25.70 2.27 12.47
N GLU A 115 26.31 2.71 13.57
CA GLU A 115 26.08 4.05 14.16
C GLU A 115 26.57 5.18 13.24
N LEU A 116 27.76 5.05 12.66
CA LEU A 116 28.37 6.11 11.84
C LEU A 116 27.58 6.40 10.56
N PHE A 117 26.99 5.37 9.97
CA PHE A 117 26.20 5.47 8.74
C PHE A 117 24.69 5.44 8.99
N GLU A 118 24.27 5.61 10.25
CA GLU A 118 22.86 5.73 10.67
C GLU A 118 21.96 4.62 10.09
N VAL A 119 22.47 3.38 10.09
CA VAL A 119 21.78 2.23 9.48
C VAL A 119 20.57 1.83 10.33
N SER A 120 19.37 2.18 9.88
CA SER A 120 18.09 1.91 10.56
C SER A 120 17.35 0.67 10.03
N GLY A 121 17.89 0.00 9.02
CA GLY A 121 17.29 -1.20 8.44
C GLY A 121 18.22 -1.93 7.49
N ILE A 122 17.98 -3.22 7.30
CA ILE A 122 18.72 -4.08 6.38
C ILE A 122 17.77 -4.71 5.33
N PRO A 123 18.24 -4.93 4.08
CA PRO A 123 19.58 -4.66 3.58
C PRO A 123 19.84 -3.16 3.42
N SER A 124 21.07 -2.71 3.76
CA SER A 124 21.56 -1.36 3.48
C SER A 124 22.92 -1.43 2.78
N LEU A 125 23.17 -0.52 1.84
CA LEU A 125 24.40 -0.48 1.04
C LEU A 125 24.86 0.97 0.91
N VAL A 126 25.91 1.32 1.64
CA VAL A 126 26.54 2.65 1.56
C VAL A 126 27.72 2.58 0.61
N ILE A 127 27.75 3.43 -0.41
CA ILE A 127 28.87 3.48 -1.36
C ILE A 127 29.80 4.62 -1.00
N ILE A 128 31.07 4.30 -0.81
CA ILE A 128 32.17 5.23 -0.56
C ILE A 128 33.08 5.23 -1.79
N ASP A 129 33.39 6.42 -2.31
CA ASP A 129 34.27 6.56 -3.46
C ASP A 129 35.74 6.27 -3.12
N SER A 130 36.59 6.27 -4.15
CA SER A 130 38.03 6.05 -4.03
C SER A 130 38.79 7.09 -3.21
N ASN A 131 38.18 8.25 -2.93
CA ASN A 131 38.74 9.30 -2.08
C ASN A 131 38.25 9.19 -0.63
N GLY A 132 37.34 8.25 -0.32
CA GLY A 132 36.75 8.10 1.00
C GLY A 132 35.49 8.93 1.24
N LYS A 133 34.92 9.57 0.21
CA LYS A 133 33.67 10.33 0.34
C LYS A 133 32.47 9.40 0.12
N VAL A 134 31.43 9.52 0.93
CA VAL A 134 30.16 8.85 0.69
C VAL A 134 29.54 9.36 -0.61
N SER A 135 29.42 8.49 -1.60
CA SER A 135 28.77 8.76 -2.89
C SER A 135 27.25 8.69 -2.76
N THR A 136 26.76 7.70 -2.02
CA THR A 136 25.34 7.49 -1.77
C THR A 136 25.15 6.54 -0.59
N GLU A 137 24.13 6.78 0.23
CA GLU A 137 23.64 5.84 1.25
C GLU A 137 22.50 4.95 0.72
N ASP A 138 22.02 5.26 -0.49
CA ASP A 138 20.91 4.58 -1.17
C ASP A 138 21.41 3.56 -2.21
N GLY A 139 22.53 2.89 -1.91
CA GLY A 139 23.16 1.96 -2.83
C GLY A 139 22.29 0.75 -3.16
N THR A 140 21.41 0.32 -2.25
CA THR A 140 20.48 -0.80 -2.48
C THR A 140 19.50 -0.47 -3.59
N SER A 141 18.86 0.70 -3.54
CA SER A 141 17.93 1.16 -4.56
C SER A 141 18.64 1.32 -5.91
N ILE A 142 19.82 1.93 -5.93
CA ILE A 142 20.60 2.08 -7.17
C ILE A 142 20.97 0.73 -7.80
N VAL A 143 21.37 -0.27 -7.00
CA VAL A 143 21.68 -1.61 -7.49
C VAL A 143 20.42 -2.30 -8.04
N ILE A 144 19.27 -2.12 -7.38
CA ILE A 144 17.99 -2.68 -7.83
C ILE A 144 17.51 -2.04 -9.14
N GLU A 145 17.62 -0.71 -9.24
CA GLU A 145 17.10 0.09 -10.34
C GLU A 145 18.02 0.04 -11.57
N HIS A 146 19.32 0.26 -11.36
CA HIS A 146 20.29 0.50 -12.43
C HIS A 146 21.36 -0.59 -12.58
N GLY A 147 21.39 -1.59 -11.69
CA GLY A 147 22.36 -2.69 -11.77
C GLY A 147 23.81 -2.21 -11.87
N GLY A 148 24.62 -2.87 -12.70
CA GLY A 148 26.02 -2.49 -12.94
C GLY A 148 26.21 -1.25 -13.83
N ASP A 149 25.14 -0.72 -14.44
CA ASP A 149 25.21 0.57 -15.15
C ASP A 149 25.25 1.74 -14.18
N GLY A 150 24.77 1.54 -12.93
CA GLY A 150 24.87 2.51 -11.85
C GLY A 150 26.30 2.88 -11.49
N TYR A 151 27.30 2.00 -11.73
CA TYR A 151 28.71 2.25 -11.41
C TYR A 151 29.25 3.51 -12.11
N PRO A 152 29.99 4.40 -11.41
CA PRO A 152 30.56 4.28 -10.07
C PRO A 152 29.64 4.66 -8.90
N PHE A 153 28.31 4.63 -9.11
CA PHE A 153 27.27 4.94 -8.13
C PHE A 153 27.34 6.37 -7.59
N THR A 154 27.94 7.27 -8.35
CA THR A 154 27.97 8.70 -8.03
C THR A 154 26.65 9.35 -8.43
N ARG A 155 26.30 10.43 -7.73
CA ARG A 155 25.11 11.21 -8.06
C ARG A 155 25.08 11.64 -9.52
N GLU A 156 26.19 12.11 -10.08
CA GLU A 156 26.27 12.53 -11.48
C GLU A 156 25.99 11.37 -12.44
N ARG A 157 26.42 10.15 -12.10
CA ARG A 157 26.14 8.96 -12.93
C ARG A 157 24.66 8.60 -12.87
N ILE A 158 24.06 8.63 -11.69
CA ILE A 158 22.64 8.31 -11.51
C ILE A 158 21.76 9.37 -12.18
N ASP A 159 22.09 10.65 -12.01
CA ASP A 159 21.38 11.76 -12.68
C ASP A 159 21.47 11.60 -14.21
N PHE A 160 22.64 11.23 -14.75
CA PHE A 160 22.81 10.93 -16.17
C PHE A 160 21.98 9.72 -16.67
N LEU A 161 21.87 8.65 -15.87
CA LEU A 161 21.03 7.50 -16.22
C LEU A 161 19.55 7.88 -16.23
N LYS A 162 19.10 8.63 -15.22
CA LYS A 162 17.73 9.16 -15.15
C LYS A 162 17.40 10.07 -16.32
N GLU A 163 18.33 10.96 -16.70
CA GLU A 163 18.17 11.79 -17.89
C GLU A 163 18.04 10.97 -19.18
N GLN A 164 18.79 9.87 -19.31
CA GLN A 164 18.68 8.95 -20.44
C GLN A 164 17.35 8.19 -20.43
N GLU A 165 16.88 7.71 -19.29
CA GLU A 165 15.57 7.05 -19.16
C GLU A 165 14.44 8.01 -19.51
N GLU A 166 14.49 9.25 -19.03
CA GLU A 166 13.53 10.30 -19.37
C GLU A 166 13.59 10.68 -20.85
N ALA A 167 14.78 10.74 -21.44
CA ALA A 167 14.93 10.93 -22.88
C ALA A 167 14.36 9.75 -23.69
N ALA A 168 14.52 8.51 -23.19
CA ALA A 168 13.95 7.31 -23.79
C ALA A 168 12.41 7.31 -23.67
N LYS A 169 11.84 7.73 -22.54
CA LYS A 169 10.40 7.96 -22.35
C LYS A 169 9.88 9.03 -23.31
N ARG A 170 10.56 10.18 -23.43
CA ARG A 170 10.20 11.23 -24.40
C ARG A 170 10.26 10.76 -25.84
N ASN A 171 11.26 9.95 -26.19
CA ASN A 171 11.44 9.41 -27.54
C ASN A 171 10.82 8.02 -27.76
N GLN A 172 9.98 7.57 -26.82
CA GLN A 172 9.33 6.27 -26.85
C GLN A 172 8.62 6.00 -28.18
N THR A 173 8.79 4.78 -28.69
CA THR A 173 8.01 4.23 -29.80
C THR A 173 7.47 2.87 -29.40
N LEU A 174 6.51 2.35 -30.16
CA LEU A 174 6.01 0.99 -29.94
C LEU A 174 7.15 -0.03 -30.03
N SER A 175 8.04 0.12 -31.01
CA SER A 175 9.18 -0.76 -31.19
C SER A 175 10.18 -0.68 -30.03
N SER A 176 10.41 0.50 -29.43
CA SER A 176 11.31 0.58 -28.25
C SER A 176 10.78 -0.16 -27.01
N ILE A 177 9.47 -0.42 -26.97
CA ILE A 177 8.78 -1.16 -25.89
C ILE A 177 8.75 -2.65 -26.22
N LEU A 178 8.24 -2.99 -27.41
CA LEU A 178 7.87 -4.37 -27.76
C LEU A 178 8.93 -5.12 -28.57
N VAL A 179 10.00 -4.49 -29.04
CA VAL A 179 11.10 -5.17 -29.75
C VAL A 179 12.32 -5.30 -28.84
N SER A 180 13.00 -6.43 -28.93
CA SER A 180 14.31 -6.66 -28.32
C SER A 180 15.34 -7.01 -29.41
N THR A 181 16.62 -7.05 -29.05
CA THR A 181 17.68 -7.45 -29.98
C THR A 181 17.53 -8.88 -30.52
N SER A 182 16.79 -9.73 -29.80
CA SER A 182 16.56 -11.13 -30.15
C SER A 182 15.15 -11.43 -30.66
N ARG A 183 14.22 -10.46 -30.64
CA ARG A 183 12.81 -10.69 -31.01
C ARG A 183 12.11 -9.42 -31.49
N ASP A 184 11.39 -9.54 -32.60
CA ASP A 184 10.57 -8.50 -33.22
C ASP A 184 9.11 -8.93 -33.47
N TYR A 185 8.66 -10.04 -32.89
CA TYR A 185 7.31 -10.60 -33.07
C TYR A 185 6.55 -10.81 -31.76
N LEU A 186 5.22 -10.88 -31.84
CA LEU A 186 4.28 -11.28 -30.78
C LEU A 186 3.67 -12.64 -31.11
N LEU A 187 3.06 -13.29 -30.14
CA LEU A 187 2.31 -14.53 -30.34
C LEU A 187 0.82 -14.23 -30.46
N SER A 188 0.17 -14.82 -31.46
CA SER A 188 -1.29 -14.95 -31.48
C SER A 188 -1.74 -16.16 -30.65
N LYS A 189 -3.04 -16.23 -30.33
CA LYS A 189 -3.63 -17.38 -29.62
C LYS A 189 -3.39 -18.74 -30.33
N ASP A 190 -3.25 -18.72 -31.66
CA ASP A 190 -2.98 -19.93 -32.45
C ASP A 190 -1.49 -20.29 -32.49
N GLY A 191 -0.64 -19.57 -31.75
CA GLY A 191 0.81 -19.74 -31.71
C GLY A 191 1.57 -19.14 -32.88
N ASN A 192 0.90 -18.46 -33.82
CA ASN A 192 1.56 -17.81 -34.94
C ASN A 192 2.30 -16.55 -34.49
N GLN A 193 3.46 -16.30 -35.10
CA GLN A 193 4.26 -15.11 -34.88
C GLN A 193 3.72 -13.93 -35.70
N VAL A 194 3.46 -12.81 -35.04
CA VAL A 194 2.96 -11.56 -35.64
C VAL A 194 4.03 -10.47 -35.46
N PRO A 195 4.62 -9.92 -36.54
CA PRO A 195 5.60 -8.85 -36.43
C PRO A 195 5.05 -7.63 -35.65
N VAL A 196 5.86 -7.06 -34.76
CA VAL A 196 5.48 -5.87 -33.98
C VAL A 196 5.15 -4.68 -34.89
N SER A 197 5.77 -4.60 -36.08
CA SER A 197 5.49 -3.57 -37.09
C SER A 197 4.03 -3.57 -37.57
N GLU A 198 3.30 -4.69 -37.46
CA GLU A 198 1.87 -4.74 -37.80
C GLU A 198 0.97 -3.96 -36.81
N LEU A 199 1.52 -3.57 -35.66
CA LEU A 199 0.81 -2.75 -34.67
C LEU A 199 1.10 -1.25 -34.83
N GLU A 200 2.02 -0.85 -35.71
CA GLU A 200 2.32 0.56 -35.95
C GLU A 200 1.07 1.33 -36.43
N GLY A 201 0.80 2.49 -35.81
CA GLY A 201 -0.37 3.31 -36.11
C GLY A 201 -1.70 2.79 -35.52
N LYS A 202 -1.67 1.74 -34.68
CA LYS A 202 -2.81 1.31 -33.84
C LYS A 202 -2.65 1.87 -32.43
N THR A 203 -3.78 2.05 -31.73
CA THR A 203 -3.76 2.17 -30.26
C THR A 203 -3.54 0.78 -29.68
N VAL A 204 -2.53 0.63 -28.81
CA VAL A 204 -2.12 -0.66 -28.25
C VAL A 204 -2.26 -0.64 -26.73
N GLY A 205 -3.03 -1.57 -26.17
CA GLY A 205 -3.08 -1.82 -24.73
C GLY A 205 -2.03 -2.84 -24.32
N LEU A 206 -1.09 -2.49 -23.44
CA LEU A 206 -0.16 -3.42 -22.81
C LEU A 206 -0.82 -3.94 -21.52
N TYR A 207 -1.27 -5.19 -21.55
CA TYR A 207 -2.07 -5.78 -20.49
C TYR A 207 -1.20 -6.65 -19.57
N PHE A 208 -0.93 -6.18 -18.37
CA PHE A 208 -0.16 -6.89 -17.35
C PHE A 208 -1.12 -7.57 -16.37
N SER A 209 -1.02 -8.89 -16.25
CA SER A 209 -1.97 -9.68 -15.48
C SER A 209 -1.37 -11.02 -15.04
N VAL A 210 -1.88 -11.53 -13.92
CA VAL A 210 -1.68 -12.89 -13.42
C VAL A 210 -2.97 -13.66 -13.66
N THR A 211 -2.90 -14.77 -14.37
CA THR A 211 -4.07 -15.53 -14.84
C THR A 211 -4.79 -16.28 -13.72
N SER A 212 -4.09 -16.55 -12.62
CA SER A 212 -4.63 -17.20 -11.42
C SER A 212 -5.23 -16.23 -10.40
N ASP A 213 -5.15 -14.91 -10.63
CA ASP A 213 -5.68 -13.87 -9.73
C ASP A 213 -7.15 -13.54 -10.07
N ASP A 214 -8.03 -13.56 -9.04
CA ASP A 214 -9.47 -13.35 -9.22
C ASP A 214 -9.81 -11.97 -9.80
N SER A 215 -9.12 -10.91 -9.37
CA SER A 215 -9.35 -9.55 -9.87
C SER A 215 -8.95 -9.44 -11.34
N CYS A 216 -7.83 -10.07 -11.70
CA CYS A 216 -7.39 -10.19 -13.09
C CYS A 216 -8.40 -10.96 -13.97
N LEU A 217 -9.01 -12.03 -13.46
CA LEU A 217 -10.03 -12.80 -14.20
C LEU A 217 -11.30 -11.98 -14.47
N GLU A 218 -11.79 -11.26 -13.46
CA GLU A 218 -12.96 -10.37 -13.60
C GLU A 218 -12.68 -9.25 -14.62
N PHE A 219 -11.52 -8.61 -14.51
CA PHE A 219 -11.10 -7.57 -15.46
C PHE A 219 -10.90 -8.10 -16.87
N THR A 220 -10.27 -9.28 -17.03
CA THR A 220 -10.06 -9.91 -18.35
C THR A 220 -11.39 -10.09 -19.07
N THR A 221 -12.42 -10.55 -18.36
CA THR A 221 -13.78 -10.72 -18.93
C THR A 221 -14.32 -9.40 -19.48
N THR A 222 -14.20 -8.32 -18.70
CA THR A 222 -14.64 -6.98 -19.11
C THR A 222 -13.83 -6.45 -20.30
N LEU A 223 -12.51 -6.65 -20.29
CA LEU A 223 -11.63 -6.23 -21.37
C LEU A 223 -11.91 -6.98 -22.68
N VAL A 224 -12.26 -8.26 -22.64
CA VAL A 224 -12.68 -9.04 -23.81
C VAL A 224 -13.92 -8.42 -24.46
N ASP A 225 -14.92 -8.01 -23.68
CA ASP A 225 -16.12 -7.37 -24.21
C ASP A 225 -15.82 -6.03 -24.89
N VAL A 226 -14.97 -5.21 -24.26
CA VAL A 226 -14.50 -3.94 -24.85
C VAL A 226 -13.72 -4.18 -26.14
N TYR A 227 -12.79 -5.12 -26.12
CA TYR A 227 -11.96 -5.47 -27.26
C TYR A 227 -12.79 -5.94 -28.45
N ASN A 228 -13.69 -6.90 -28.24
CA ASN A 228 -14.55 -7.43 -29.30
C ASN A 228 -15.44 -6.33 -29.89
N THR A 229 -16.02 -5.47 -29.04
CA THR A 229 -16.83 -4.33 -29.49
C THR A 229 -16.03 -3.36 -30.37
N LEU A 230 -14.77 -3.06 -30.02
CA LEU A 230 -13.90 -2.21 -30.82
C LEU A 230 -13.51 -2.87 -32.16
N LYS A 231 -13.22 -4.18 -32.15
CA LYS A 231 -12.93 -4.93 -33.37
C LYS A 231 -14.12 -4.94 -34.33
N GLU A 232 -15.34 -5.15 -33.82
CA GLU A 232 -16.57 -5.12 -34.62
C GLU A 232 -16.85 -3.75 -35.24
N ARG A 233 -16.51 -2.66 -34.54
CA ARG A 233 -16.61 -1.28 -35.06
C ARG A 233 -15.52 -0.95 -36.09
N GLY A 234 -14.49 -1.79 -36.22
CA GLY A 234 -13.34 -1.55 -37.08
C GLY A 234 -12.31 -0.58 -36.49
N ASP A 235 -12.36 -0.34 -35.17
CA ASP A 235 -11.41 0.52 -34.49
C ASP A 235 -10.00 -0.10 -34.51
N LYS A 236 -8.99 0.75 -34.69
CA LYS A 236 -7.57 0.34 -34.71
C LYS A 236 -7.03 0.16 -33.30
N PHE A 237 -7.63 -0.76 -32.55
CA PHE A 237 -7.22 -1.12 -31.19
C PHE A 237 -6.64 -2.54 -31.19
N GLU A 238 -5.53 -2.74 -30.50
CA GLU A 238 -4.94 -4.06 -30.26
C GLU A 238 -4.52 -4.19 -28.79
N VAL A 239 -4.51 -5.40 -28.26
CA VAL A 239 -4.01 -5.68 -26.91
C VAL A 239 -2.82 -6.63 -27.02
N VAL A 240 -1.81 -6.39 -26.18
CA VAL A 240 -0.65 -7.26 -26.01
C VAL A 240 -0.61 -7.68 -24.56
N PHE A 241 -0.79 -8.97 -24.31
CA PHE A 241 -0.71 -9.58 -23.00
C PHE A 241 0.75 -9.77 -22.57
N LEU A 242 1.06 -9.31 -21.36
CA LEU A 242 2.32 -9.46 -20.66
C LEU A 242 2.03 -10.24 -19.38
N SER A 243 2.22 -11.55 -19.45
CA SER A 243 2.01 -12.44 -18.33
C SER A 243 3.00 -12.18 -17.21
N LEU A 244 2.47 -12.10 -15.99
CA LEU A 244 3.22 -12.05 -14.74
C LEU A 244 3.16 -13.39 -14.01
N ASP A 245 2.70 -14.46 -14.67
CA ASP A 245 2.62 -15.81 -14.11
C ASP A 245 4.02 -16.41 -13.94
N ASP A 246 4.21 -17.23 -12.91
CA ASP A 246 5.48 -17.91 -12.64
C ASP A 246 5.64 -19.20 -13.49
N GLU A 247 4.52 -19.79 -13.90
CA GLU A 247 4.43 -21.08 -14.59
C GLU A 247 3.91 -20.97 -16.04
N ASP A 248 4.53 -21.75 -16.93
CA ASP A 248 4.21 -21.75 -18.38
C ASP A 248 2.82 -22.31 -18.67
N GLU A 249 2.33 -23.23 -17.84
CA GLU A 249 0.99 -23.81 -18.02
C GLU A 249 -0.13 -22.84 -17.64
N GLU A 250 0.07 -22.01 -16.61
CA GLU A 250 -0.85 -20.92 -16.25
C GLU A 250 -0.96 -19.90 -17.39
N PHE A 251 0.20 -19.47 -17.92
CA PHE A 251 0.26 -18.60 -19.08
C PHE A 251 -0.55 -19.15 -20.26
N LYS A 252 -0.34 -20.41 -20.65
CA LYS A 252 -1.04 -21.03 -21.78
C LYS A 252 -2.55 -21.11 -21.54
N GLN A 253 -2.96 -21.61 -20.37
CA GLN A 253 -4.37 -21.78 -20.04
C GLN A 253 -5.12 -20.44 -20.02
N GLY A 254 -4.53 -19.40 -19.43
CA GLY A 254 -5.12 -18.07 -19.45
C GLY A 254 -5.16 -17.48 -20.85
N PHE A 255 -4.05 -17.55 -21.58
CA PHE A 255 -3.93 -16.95 -22.92
C PHE A 255 -4.82 -17.62 -23.97
N GLU A 256 -5.11 -18.92 -23.87
CA GLU A 256 -6.01 -19.64 -24.79
C GLU A 256 -7.38 -18.98 -24.95
N THR A 257 -7.87 -18.31 -23.91
CA THR A 257 -9.18 -17.67 -23.89
C THR A 257 -9.17 -16.22 -24.37
N MET A 258 -7.98 -15.61 -24.52
CA MET A 258 -7.83 -14.21 -24.85
C MET A 258 -7.83 -13.97 -26.38
N PRO A 259 -8.58 -12.96 -26.89
CA PRO A 259 -8.72 -12.73 -28.33
C PRO A 259 -7.56 -11.93 -28.96
N TRP A 260 -6.52 -11.60 -28.18
CA TRP A 260 -5.45 -10.66 -28.55
C TRP A 260 -4.06 -11.32 -28.60
N LEU A 261 -3.01 -10.51 -28.75
CA LEU A 261 -1.63 -10.97 -28.87
C LEU A 261 -0.94 -11.07 -27.51
N ALA A 262 0.19 -11.78 -27.42
CA ALA A 262 1.01 -11.85 -26.20
C ALA A 262 2.50 -11.73 -26.51
N LEU A 263 3.28 -11.27 -25.53
CA LEU A 263 4.70 -11.58 -25.51
C LEU A 263 4.91 -13.07 -25.18
N PRO A 264 5.96 -13.71 -25.72
CA PRO A 264 6.31 -15.08 -25.31
C PRO A 264 6.52 -15.18 -23.79
N PHE A 265 6.16 -16.33 -23.21
CA PHE A 265 6.37 -16.59 -21.79
C PHE A 265 7.84 -16.38 -21.39
N LYS A 266 8.07 -15.70 -20.25
CA LYS A 266 9.39 -15.31 -19.74
C LYS A 266 10.23 -14.46 -20.71
N ASP A 267 9.59 -13.71 -21.61
CA ASP A 267 10.28 -12.67 -22.35
C ASP A 267 10.90 -11.64 -21.39
N LYS A 268 12.20 -11.39 -21.53
CA LYS A 268 12.97 -10.47 -20.67
C LYS A 268 12.44 -9.03 -20.70
N ASN A 269 11.72 -8.65 -21.75
CA ASN A 269 11.10 -7.34 -21.83
C ASN A 269 9.96 -7.19 -20.81
N VAL A 270 9.29 -8.25 -20.37
CA VAL A 270 8.19 -8.13 -19.40
C VAL A 270 8.68 -7.48 -18.11
N GLU A 271 9.74 -8.02 -17.51
CA GLU A 271 10.32 -7.46 -16.27
C GLU A 271 10.82 -6.02 -16.47
N LYS A 272 11.45 -5.74 -17.63
CA LYS A 272 11.87 -4.38 -17.99
C LYS A 272 10.69 -3.43 -18.06
N LEU A 273 9.58 -3.84 -18.66
CA LEU A 273 8.40 -3.00 -18.85
C LEU A 273 7.63 -2.80 -17.54
N THR A 274 7.58 -3.80 -16.66
CA THR A 274 7.03 -3.67 -15.31
C THR A 274 7.71 -2.53 -14.54
N ARG A 275 9.05 -2.42 -14.66
CA ARG A 275 9.82 -1.32 -14.06
C ARG A 275 9.61 0.00 -14.81
N TYR A 276 9.64 -0.03 -16.14
CA TYR A 276 9.51 1.16 -16.99
C TYR A 276 8.19 1.92 -16.77
N PHE A 277 7.10 1.20 -16.54
CA PHE A 277 5.78 1.74 -16.26
C PHE A 277 5.45 1.84 -14.77
N GLU A 278 6.40 1.51 -13.89
CA GLU A 278 6.27 1.64 -12.43
C GLU A 278 4.99 0.95 -11.89
N LEU A 279 4.76 -0.30 -12.33
CA LEU A 279 3.57 -1.06 -11.96
C LEU A 279 3.43 -1.17 -10.44
N SER A 280 2.29 -0.72 -9.92
CA SER A 280 1.96 -0.70 -8.49
C SER A 280 0.75 -1.56 -8.13
N ALA A 281 0.00 -2.03 -9.13
CA ALA A 281 -1.18 -2.88 -8.95
C ALA A 281 -1.39 -3.79 -10.18
N ILE A 282 -2.16 -4.85 -9.97
CA ILE A 282 -2.71 -5.69 -11.03
C ILE A 282 -4.23 -5.80 -10.85
N PRO A 283 -5.01 -5.94 -11.94
CA PRO A 283 -4.59 -5.85 -13.34
C PRO A 283 -4.15 -4.42 -13.74
N THR A 284 -3.24 -4.31 -14.69
CA THR A 284 -2.82 -3.01 -15.27
C THR A 284 -2.93 -3.04 -16.79
N LEU A 285 -3.59 -2.04 -17.38
CA LEU A 285 -3.67 -1.85 -18.83
C LEU A 285 -3.08 -0.49 -19.23
N VAL A 286 -1.83 -0.49 -19.69
CA VAL A 286 -1.15 0.72 -20.21
C VAL A 286 -1.62 0.98 -21.64
N ILE A 287 -2.04 2.21 -21.96
CA ILE A 287 -2.44 2.57 -23.33
C ILE A 287 -1.30 3.29 -24.05
N ILE A 288 -0.88 2.72 -25.17
CA ILE A 288 0.05 3.30 -26.12
C ILE A 288 -0.74 3.84 -27.32
N GLY A 289 -0.56 5.10 -27.65
CA GLY A 289 -1.21 5.75 -28.77
C GLY A 289 -0.65 5.32 -30.13
N PRO A 290 -1.35 5.67 -31.22
CA PRO A 290 -0.90 5.38 -32.59
C PRO A 290 0.48 5.94 -32.96
N ASP A 291 0.94 6.97 -32.25
CA ASP A 291 2.26 7.58 -32.37
C ASP A 291 3.37 6.84 -31.60
N GLY A 292 3.00 5.76 -30.89
CA GLY A 292 3.91 4.98 -30.05
C GLY A 292 4.18 5.58 -28.68
N LYS A 293 3.50 6.68 -28.30
CA LYS A 293 3.62 7.32 -26.98
C LYS A 293 2.62 6.77 -26.00
N THR A 294 2.96 6.76 -24.72
CA THR A 294 2.03 6.38 -23.66
C THR A 294 0.96 7.45 -23.51
N LEU A 295 -0.30 7.08 -23.74
CA LEU A 295 -1.47 7.94 -23.54
C LEU A 295 -1.97 7.88 -22.10
N ASN A 296 -1.96 6.69 -21.50
CA ASN A 296 -2.39 6.48 -20.13
C ASN A 296 -1.61 5.32 -19.48
N PRO A 297 -1.07 5.50 -18.26
CA PRO A 297 -0.29 4.47 -17.57
C PRO A 297 -1.12 3.30 -17.03
N ASN A 298 -2.42 3.48 -16.75
CA ASN A 298 -3.32 2.38 -16.39
C ASN A 298 -4.79 2.79 -16.55
N VAL A 299 -5.53 2.12 -17.44
CA VAL A 299 -6.96 2.36 -17.67
C VAL A 299 -7.87 1.26 -17.12
N ALA A 300 -7.36 0.35 -16.30
CA ALA A 300 -8.14 -0.78 -15.79
C ALA A 300 -9.43 -0.32 -15.08
N GLU A 301 -9.31 0.59 -14.10
CA GLU A 301 -10.46 1.14 -13.36
C GLU A 301 -11.47 1.84 -14.29
N LEU A 302 -11.00 2.59 -15.29
CA LEU A 302 -11.89 3.25 -16.26
C LEU A 302 -12.69 2.25 -17.09
N ILE A 303 -12.09 1.13 -17.48
CA ILE A 303 -12.77 0.07 -18.21
C ILE A 303 -13.76 -0.67 -17.30
N GLU A 304 -13.43 -0.92 -16.04
CA GLU A 304 -14.36 -1.53 -15.08
C GLU A 304 -15.59 -0.66 -14.85
N GLU A 305 -15.40 0.66 -14.76
CA GLU A 305 -16.49 1.61 -14.49
C GLU A 305 -17.35 1.92 -15.72
N HIS A 306 -16.72 2.04 -16.89
CA HIS A 306 -17.38 2.59 -18.08
C HIS A 306 -17.41 1.62 -19.28
N GLY A 307 -16.73 0.48 -19.18
CA GLY A 307 -16.57 -0.47 -20.29
C GLY A 307 -16.07 0.24 -21.55
N ILE A 308 -16.76 0.02 -22.65
CA ILE A 308 -16.47 0.66 -23.94
C ILE A 308 -16.59 2.19 -23.91
N GLY A 309 -17.32 2.75 -22.94
CA GLY A 309 -17.48 4.20 -22.77
C GLY A 309 -16.19 4.93 -22.39
N ALA A 310 -15.17 4.22 -21.90
CA ALA A 310 -13.84 4.76 -21.60
C ALA A 310 -12.97 5.00 -22.85
N TYR A 311 -13.28 4.34 -23.96
CA TYR A 311 -12.58 4.56 -25.23
C TYR A 311 -12.89 5.98 -25.76
N PRO A 312 -11.90 6.73 -26.30
CA PRO A 312 -10.56 6.32 -26.75
C PRO A 312 -9.42 6.42 -25.73
N PHE A 313 -9.71 6.48 -24.42
CA PHE A 313 -8.69 6.57 -23.36
C PHE A 313 -7.77 7.80 -23.45
N THR A 314 -8.19 8.84 -24.17
CA THR A 314 -7.42 10.08 -24.27
C THR A 314 -7.63 10.94 -23.03
N PRO A 315 -6.69 11.86 -22.71
CA PRO A 315 -6.87 12.82 -21.62
C PRO A 315 -8.19 13.59 -21.71
N GLU A 316 -8.63 13.96 -22.92
CA GLU A 316 -9.91 14.66 -23.13
C GLU A 316 -11.10 13.78 -22.77
N LYS A 317 -11.08 12.50 -23.15
CA LYS A 317 -12.16 11.57 -22.83
C LYS A 317 -12.25 11.30 -21.33
N ILE A 318 -11.11 11.17 -20.68
CA ILE A 318 -11.05 10.98 -19.23
C ILE A 318 -11.57 12.23 -18.51
N SER A 319 -11.19 13.41 -18.98
CA SER A 319 -11.73 14.67 -18.47
C SER A 319 -13.24 14.76 -18.69
N GLU A 320 -13.76 14.34 -19.84
CA GLU A 320 -15.21 14.28 -20.11
C GLU A 320 -15.93 13.35 -19.13
N LEU A 321 -15.38 12.15 -18.88
CA LEU A 321 -15.96 11.20 -17.92
C LEU A 321 -15.94 11.73 -16.49
N ALA A 322 -14.87 12.41 -16.09
CA ALA A 322 -14.77 13.07 -14.79
C ALA A 322 -15.83 14.18 -14.63
N GLU A 323 -16.03 15.01 -15.66
CA GLU A 323 -17.08 16.03 -15.65
C GLU A 323 -18.49 15.41 -15.61
N ILE A 324 -18.73 14.29 -16.30
CA ILE A 324 -20.00 13.55 -16.22
C ILE A 324 -20.20 12.99 -14.81
N ALA A 325 -19.17 12.40 -14.20
CA ALA A 325 -19.24 11.87 -12.84
C ALA A 325 -19.55 12.98 -11.83
N LYS A 326 -18.85 14.11 -11.93
CA LYS A 326 -19.07 15.29 -11.12
C LYS A 326 -20.48 15.86 -11.29
N ALA A 327 -20.96 15.99 -12.53
CA ALA A 327 -22.32 16.45 -12.79
C ALA A 327 -23.39 15.52 -12.21
N LYS A 328 -23.14 14.19 -12.24
CA LYS A 328 -24.02 13.20 -11.58
C LYS A 328 -24.01 13.36 -10.06
N GLU A 329 -22.86 13.62 -9.45
CA GLU A 329 -22.74 13.87 -8.01
C GLU A 329 -23.41 15.19 -7.60
N GLU A 330 -23.29 16.24 -8.42
CA GLU A 330 -23.96 17.53 -8.21
C GLU A 330 -25.48 17.42 -8.36
N ALA A 331 -25.96 16.57 -9.28
CA ALA A 331 -27.37 16.28 -9.49
C ALA A 331 -27.93 15.20 -8.54
N GLN A 332 -27.10 14.66 -7.64
CA GLN A 332 -27.51 13.60 -6.72
C GLN A 332 -28.62 14.11 -5.78
N THR A 333 -29.67 13.31 -5.68
CA THR A 333 -30.78 13.48 -4.74
C THR A 333 -30.94 12.24 -3.87
N LEU A 334 -31.66 12.35 -2.76
CA LEU A 334 -31.91 11.19 -1.90
C LEU A 334 -32.73 10.13 -2.66
N GLU A 335 -33.68 10.57 -3.47
CA GLU A 335 -34.50 9.72 -4.31
C GLU A 335 -33.68 9.02 -5.38
N SER A 336 -32.71 9.70 -6.01
CA SER A 336 -31.83 9.04 -6.98
C SER A 336 -31.00 7.90 -6.38
N LEU A 337 -30.76 7.93 -5.06
CA LEU A 337 -30.06 6.86 -4.34
C LEU A 337 -31.00 5.75 -3.86
N LEU A 338 -32.16 6.13 -3.32
CA LEU A 338 -33.03 5.24 -2.56
C LEU A 338 -34.33 4.85 -3.27
N VAL A 339 -34.61 5.33 -4.48
CA VAL A 339 -35.80 4.94 -5.25
C VAL A 339 -35.40 4.12 -6.47
N SER A 340 -35.99 2.93 -6.63
CA SER A 340 -35.80 2.09 -7.82
C SER A 340 -37.10 1.41 -8.23
N GLY A 341 -37.73 1.89 -9.31
CA GLY A 341 -39.06 1.43 -9.72
C GLY A 341 -40.08 1.59 -8.58
N ASP A 342 -40.74 0.50 -8.19
CA ASP A 342 -41.70 0.48 -7.08
C ASP A 342 -41.04 0.40 -5.69
N GLN A 343 -39.70 0.34 -5.60
CA GLN A 343 -38.96 0.37 -4.33
C GLN A 343 -38.69 1.82 -3.92
N ASP A 344 -39.72 2.51 -3.44
CA ASP A 344 -39.69 3.93 -3.04
C ASP A 344 -39.76 4.14 -1.51
N PHE A 345 -39.53 3.08 -0.73
CA PHE A 345 -39.66 3.09 0.73
C PHE A 345 -38.49 2.41 1.44
N VAL A 346 -38.34 2.71 2.73
CA VAL A 346 -37.52 1.98 3.70
C VAL A 346 -38.42 1.38 4.78
N ILE A 347 -37.91 0.47 5.60
CA ILE A 347 -38.68 -0.19 6.65
C ILE A 347 -38.31 0.34 8.04
N GLY A 348 -39.33 0.48 8.89
CA GLY A 348 -39.18 0.71 10.32
C GLY A 348 -39.35 -0.58 11.15
N LYS A 349 -39.28 -0.45 12.48
CA LYS A 349 -39.23 -1.56 13.45
C LYS A 349 -40.33 -2.61 13.39
N ASN A 350 -41.51 -2.26 12.87
CA ASN A 350 -42.65 -3.16 12.78
C ASN A 350 -42.97 -3.55 11.32
N GLY A 351 -41.99 -3.45 10.42
CA GLY A 351 -42.20 -3.63 8.99
C GLY A 351 -42.99 -2.49 8.34
N SER A 352 -43.22 -1.39 9.05
CA SER A 352 -43.86 -0.19 8.51
C SER A 352 -43.04 0.38 7.37
N LYS A 353 -43.67 0.59 6.21
CA LYS A 353 -43.03 1.21 5.07
C LYS A 353 -43.04 2.73 5.23
N VAL A 354 -41.86 3.33 5.25
CA VAL A 354 -41.65 4.77 5.28
C VAL A 354 -41.23 5.21 3.87
N PRO A 355 -42.05 6.00 3.16
CA PRO A 355 -41.70 6.53 1.85
C PRO A 355 -40.40 7.34 1.90
N VAL A 356 -39.53 7.18 0.90
CA VAL A 356 -38.27 7.95 0.79
C VAL A 356 -38.55 9.45 0.71
N SER A 357 -39.68 9.86 0.14
CA SER A 357 -40.12 11.26 0.08
C SER A 357 -40.27 11.92 1.47
N GLU A 358 -40.54 11.14 2.53
CA GLU A 358 -40.63 11.64 3.91
C GLU A 358 -39.25 11.85 4.55
N LEU A 359 -38.19 11.36 3.91
CA LEU A 359 -36.79 11.49 4.33
C LEU A 359 -36.06 12.62 3.62
N VAL A 360 -36.65 13.18 2.56
CA VAL A 360 -36.09 14.33 1.83
C VAL A 360 -35.97 15.53 2.76
N GLY A 361 -34.83 16.23 2.70
CA GLY A 361 -34.54 17.34 3.61
C GLY A 361 -33.94 16.92 4.96
N LYS A 362 -33.77 15.62 5.22
CA LYS A 362 -33.09 15.11 6.42
C LYS A 362 -31.61 14.83 6.17
N ASN A 363 -30.81 14.86 7.22
CA ASN A 363 -29.46 14.31 7.23
C ASN A 363 -29.57 12.79 7.38
N ILE A 364 -29.12 12.05 6.37
CA ILE A 364 -29.22 10.59 6.33
C ILE A 364 -27.84 9.97 6.44
N LEU A 365 -27.69 9.00 7.35
CA LEU A 365 -26.51 8.15 7.40
C LEU A 365 -26.84 6.77 6.82
N LEU A 366 -26.28 6.44 5.67
CA LEU A 366 -26.38 5.10 5.08
C LEU A 366 -25.37 4.20 5.79
N TYR A 367 -25.83 3.19 6.53
CA TYR A 367 -24.99 2.33 7.37
C TYR A 367 -24.92 0.91 6.83
N PHE A 368 -23.77 0.54 6.24
CA PHE A 368 -23.50 -0.78 5.69
C PHE A 368 -22.87 -1.66 6.76
N SER A 369 -23.54 -2.75 7.12
CA SER A 369 -23.15 -3.57 8.26
C SER A 369 -23.76 -4.99 8.18
N ALA A 370 -23.31 -5.91 9.02
CA ALA A 370 -23.86 -7.26 9.12
C ALA A 370 -23.67 -7.85 10.51
N HIS A 371 -24.56 -8.78 10.88
CA HIS A 371 -24.52 -9.46 12.17
C HIS A 371 -23.25 -10.30 12.32
N TRP A 372 -22.86 -11.03 11.27
CA TRP A 372 -21.71 -11.93 11.29
C TRP A 372 -20.37 -11.19 11.46
N CYS A 373 -20.31 -9.90 11.14
CA CYS A 373 -19.12 -9.06 11.11
C CYS A 373 -18.72 -8.55 12.52
N PRO A 374 -17.60 -9.01 13.13
CA PRO A 374 -17.17 -8.55 14.44
C PRO A 374 -16.92 -7.04 14.58
N PRO A 375 -16.19 -6.35 13.68
CA PRO A 375 -15.99 -4.91 13.80
C PRO A 375 -17.30 -4.13 13.65
N CYS A 376 -18.28 -4.69 12.94
CA CYS A 376 -19.62 -4.13 12.83
C CYS A 376 -20.36 -4.16 14.18
N ARG A 377 -20.35 -5.31 14.84
CA ARG A 377 -20.95 -5.47 16.19
C ARG A 377 -20.27 -4.59 17.23
N ALA A 378 -18.96 -4.37 17.12
CA ALA A 378 -18.22 -3.45 18.00
C ALA A 378 -18.63 -1.97 17.78
N PHE A 379 -18.83 -1.55 16.52
CA PHE A 379 -19.17 -0.16 16.19
C PHE A 379 -20.65 0.19 16.46
N THR A 380 -21.56 -0.77 16.34
CA THR A 380 -23.01 -0.51 16.42
C THR A 380 -23.45 0.16 17.72
N PRO A 381 -23.02 -0.28 18.92
CA PRO A 381 -23.38 0.39 20.17
C PRO A 381 -22.95 1.87 20.21
N GLN A 382 -21.76 2.19 19.68
CA GLN A 382 -21.28 3.57 19.58
C GLN A 382 -22.16 4.39 18.64
N LEU A 383 -22.56 3.82 17.50
CA LEU A 383 -23.46 4.49 16.58
C LEU A 383 -24.87 4.69 17.18
N ILE A 384 -25.38 3.73 17.96
CA ILE A 384 -26.65 3.86 18.69
C ILE A 384 -26.59 5.04 19.68
N LYS A 385 -25.53 5.13 20.48
CA LYS A 385 -25.32 6.27 21.38
C LYS A 385 -25.29 7.59 20.62
N THR A 386 -24.48 7.64 19.55
CA THR A 386 -24.33 8.82 18.69
C THR A 386 -25.67 9.25 18.06
N TYR A 387 -26.46 8.28 17.61
CA TYR A 387 -27.79 8.51 17.05
C TYR A 387 -28.72 9.19 18.05
N HIS A 388 -28.77 8.67 19.29
CA HIS A 388 -29.59 9.28 20.34
C HIS A 388 -29.10 10.69 20.72
N ASP A 389 -27.79 10.90 20.83
CA ASP A 389 -27.22 12.21 21.15
C ASP A 389 -27.53 13.27 20.07
N ILE A 390 -27.52 12.88 18.79
CA ILE A 390 -27.89 13.76 17.67
C ILE A 390 -29.40 13.99 17.66
N LYS A 391 -30.22 12.93 17.71
CA LYS A 391 -31.70 13.02 17.71
C LYS A 391 -32.24 13.85 18.86
N ALA A 392 -31.58 13.87 20.02
CA ALA A 392 -31.97 14.72 21.14
C ALA A 392 -31.87 16.23 20.83
N LYS A 393 -31.12 16.62 19.79
CA LYS A 393 -30.90 18.01 19.36
C LYS A 393 -31.51 18.32 18.00
N ASP A 394 -31.58 17.31 17.12
CA ASP A 394 -32.05 17.45 15.75
C ASP A 394 -32.83 16.20 15.29
N ASP A 395 -34.16 16.34 15.24
CA ASP A 395 -35.07 15.29 14.78
C ASP A 395 -34.93 14.99 13.26
N ALA A 396 -34.29 15.89 12.50
CA ALA A 396 -34.05 15.76 11.06
C ALA A 396 -32.79 14.93 10.73
N PHE A 397 -32.23 14.19 11.68
CA PHE A 397 -31.21 13.16 11.43
C PHE A 397 -31.84 11.77 11.35
N GLU A 398 -31.42 10.89 10.44
CA GLU A 398 -31.86 9.49 10.42
C GLU A 398 -30.75 8.55 9.94
N VAL A 399 -30.79 7.29 10.36
CA VAL A 399 -29.89 6.24 9.88
C VAL A 399 -30.69 5.23 9.06
N ILE A 400 -30.12 4.76 7.95
CA ILE A 400 -30.70 3.69 7.13
C ILE A 400 -29.70 2.54 7.10
N PHE A 401 -30.06 1.45 7.78
CA PHE A 401 -29.30 0.22 7.80
C PHE A 401 -29.40 -0.52 6.45
N ILE A 402 -28.25 -0.90 5.92
CA ILE A 402 -28.10 -1.66 4.67
C ILE A 402 -27.35 -2.93 5.02
N SER A 403 -28.09 -4.04 5.09
CA SER A 403 -27.56 -5.30 5.59
C SER A 403 -26.70 -6.06 4.58
N SER A 404 -25.60 -6.62 5.09
CA SER A 404 -24.77 -7.63 4.44
C SER A 404 -24.90 -9.03 5.02
N ASP A 405 -25.99 -9.28 5.73
CA ASP A 405 -26.34 -10.62 6.20
C ASP A 405 -26.71 -11.55 5.05
N SER A 406 -26.50 -12.85 5.27
CA SER A 406 -26.74 -13.91 4.28
C SER A 406 -28.17 -14.45 4.31
N ASP A 407 -28.97 -14.09 5.31
CA ASP A 407 -30.33 -14.59 5.51
C ASP A 407 -31.19 -13.60 6.33
N GLN A 408 -32.52 -13.77 6.22
CA GLN A 408 -33.52 -12.92 6.88
C GLN A 408 -33.44 -12.98 8.41
N SER A 409 -33.13 -14.15 9.00
CA SER A 409 -33.12 -14.31 10.46
C SER A 409 -31.97 -13.54 11.09
N SER A 410 -30.77 -13.64 10.49
CA SER A 410 -29.59 -12.85 10.90
C SER A 410 -29.84 -11.36 10.79
N PHE A 411 -30.51 -10.92 9.70
CA PHE A 411 -30.95 -9.54 9.53
C PHE A 411 -31.89 -9.09 10.65
N ASP A 412 -32.96 -9.85 10.91
CA ASP A 412 -34.00 -9.50 11.89
C ASP A 412 -33.41 -9.42 13.31
N GLU A 413 -32.57 -10.40 13.68
CA GLU A 413 -31.91 -10.46 14.98
C GLU A 413 -31.05 -9.21 15.22
N TYR A 414 -30.19 -8.86 14.27
CA TYR A 414 -29.28 -7.74 14.43
C TYR A 414 -30.00 -6.39 14.34
N TYR A 415 -30.90 -6.25 13.37
CA TYR A 415 -31.72 -5.04 13.21
C TYR A 415 -32.61 -4.78 14.42
N SER A 416 -33.04 -5.81 15.17
CA SER A 416 -33.90 -5.67 16.35
C SER A 416 -33.31 -4.69 17.39
N SER A 417 -31.98 -4.63 17.51
CA SER A 417 -31.27 -3.76 18.46
C SER A 417 -31.11 -2.30 18.01
N MET A 418 -31.28 -1.99 16.72
CA MET A 418 -30.88 -0.70 16.13
C MET A 418 -32.04 0.32 16.06
N PRO A 419 -32.01 1.52 16.63
CA PRO A 419 -33.19 2.39 16.79
C PRO A 419 -33.73 3.05 15.49
N TRP A 420 -33.18 2.74 14.33
CA TRP A 420 -33.36 3.48 13.08
C TRP A 420 -34.04 2.66 11.96
N LEU A 421 -34.09 3.20 10.74
CA LEU A 421 -34.72 2.59 9.56
C LEU A 421 -33.78 1.61 8.86
N ALA A 422 -34.30 0.75 7.97
CA ALA A 422 -33.48 -0.17 7.16
C ALA A 422 -34.00 -0.29 5.73
N LEU A 423 -33.13 -0.68 4.80
CA LEU A 423 -33.59 -1.32 3.57
C LEU A 423 -34.10 -2.73 3.90
N PRO A 424 -35.16 -3.22 3.22
CA PRO A 424 -35.56 -4.62 3.31
C PRO A 424 -34.38 -5.57 3.07
N TYR A 425 -34.39 -6.73 3.72
CA TYR A 425 -33.43 -7.78 3.42
C TYR A 425 -33.55 -8.22 1.95
N GLY A 426 -32.41 -8.45 1.29
CA GLY A 426 -32.35 -8.82 -0.12
C GLY A 426 -32.65 -7.69 -1.12
N ASP A 427 -32.76 -6.44 -0.67
CA ASP A 427 -33.10 -5.30 -1.53
C ASP A 427 -32.04 -5.05 -2.62
N SER A 428 -32.50 -4.94 -3.88
CA SER A 428 -31.66 -4.71 -5.06
C SER A 428 -30.90 -3.39 -5.02
N ARG A 429 -31.43 -2.36 -4.33
CA ARG A 429 -30.78 -1.04 -4.20
C ARG A 429 -29.43 -1.15 -3.50
N LYS A 430 -29.22 -2.15 -2.63
CA LYS A 430 -27.92 -2.39 -1.98
C LYS A 430 -26.77 -2.50 -2.99
N LYS A 431 -26.94 -3.30 -4.06
CA LYS A 431 -25.88 -3.50 -5.07
C LYS A 431 -25.54 -2.18 -5.76
N HIS A 432 -26.54 -1.37 -6.04
CA HIS A 432 -26.35 -0.05 -6.64
C HIS A 432 -25.61 0.91 -5.70
N LEU A 433 -26.02 0.96 -4.42
CA LEU A 433 -25.37 1.82 -3.41
C LEU A 433 -23.92 1.40 -3.13
N ASN A 434 -23.64 0.09 -3.04
CA ASN A 434 -22.26 -0.41 -2.91
C ASN A 434 -21.36 0.07 -4.06
N ARG A 435 -21.88 0.08 -5.30
CA ARG A 435 -21.13 0.54 -6.48
C ARG A 435 -20.90 2.05 -6.46
N ILE A 436 -21.96 2.85 -6.23
CA ILE A 436 -21.85 4.32 -6.17
C ILE A 436 -20.84 4.76 -5.11
N PHE A 437 -20.90 4.14 -3.94
CA PHE A 437 -20.06 4.54 -2.82
C PHE A 437 -18.73 3.77 -2.74
N LYS A 438 -18.47 2.85 -3.66
CA LYS A 438 -17.29 1.95 -3.65
C LYS A 438 -17.08 1.33 -2.26
N VAL A 439 -18.13 0.71 -1.72
CA VAL A 439 -18.08 0.09 -0.38
C VAL A 439 -17.29 -1.23 -0.48
N GLU A 440 -16.00 -1.16 -0.15
CA GLU A 440 -15.08 -2.31 -0.16
C GLU A 440 -15.16 -3.17 1.10
N GLY A 441 -15.64 -2.61 2.21
CA GLY A 441 -15.68 -3.30 3.50
C GLY A 441 -16.77 -2.78 4.44
N ILE A 442 -17.08 -3.58 5.46
CA ILE A 442 -18.03 -3.25 6.52
C ILE A 442 -17.34 -3.32 7.90
N PRO A 443 -17.71 -2.47 8.87
CA PRO A 443 -18.76 -1.45 8.80
C PRO A 443 -18.34 -0.22 7.98
N SER A 444 -19.24 0.28 7.15
CA SER A 444 -19.08 1.54 6.42
C SER A 444 -20.29 2.45 6.64
N ALA A 445 -20.07 3.76 6.65
CA ALA A 445 -21.16 4.73 6.77
C ALA A 445 -20.92 5.96 5.89
N ILE A 446 -21.95 6.34 5.14
CA ILE A 446 -21.94 7.47 4.21
C ILE A 446 -22.97 8.49 4.68
N ALA A 447 -22.54 9.73 4.87
CA ALA A 447 -23.41 10.84 5.25
C ALA A 447 -23.96 11.54 4.00
N ILE A 448 -25.27 11.65 3.93
CA ILE A 448 -26.04 12.34 2.91
C ILE A 448 -26.71 13.54 3.59
N GLY A 449 -26.50 14.74 3.03
CA GLY A 449 -27.04 15.97 3.58
C GLY A 449 -28.51 16.19 3.21
N PRO A 450 -29.14 17.27 3.71
CA PRO A 450 -30.55 17.58 3.47
C PRO A 450 -30.92 17.73 1.99
N SER A 451 -29.96 18.13 1.16
CA SER A 451 -30.12 18.25 -0.30
C SER A 451 -30.18 16.90 -1.02
N GLY A 452 -29.89 15.78 -0.34
CA GLY A 452 -29.70 14.47 -0.97
C GLY A 452 -28.31 14.25 -1.55
N ARG A 453 -27.40 15.24 -1.44
CA ARG A 453 -26.01 15.12 -1.86
C ARG A 453 -25.16 14.44 -0.80
N THR A 454 -24.15 13.69 -1.25
CA THR A 454 -23.18 13.07 -0.36
C THR A 454 -22.31 14.14 0.25
N VAL A 455 -22.22 14.11 1.58
CA VAL A 455 -21.41 15.04 2.36
C VAL A 455 -20.06 14.41 2.65
N THR A 456 -20.02 13.13 3.03
CA THR A 456 -18.77 12.39 3.20
C THR A 456 -18.99 10.88 3.16
N LYS A 457 -18.03 10.16 2.57
CA LYS A 457 -17.98 8.67 2.58
C LYS A 457 -17.24 8.12 3.81
N GLU A 458 -16.68 8.99 4.64
CA GLU A 458 -15.84 8.64 5.81
C GLU A 458 -16.61 8.78 7.13
N ALA A 459 -17.95 8.85 7.09
CA ALA A 459 -18.77 9.16 8.25
C ALA A 459 -18.61 8.13 9.38
N ARG A 460 -18.33 6.86 9.06
CA ARG A 460 -18.04 5.82 10.06
C ARG A 460 -16.81 6.19 10.89
N ASN A 461 -15.72 6.61 10.24
CA ASN A 461 -14.48 6.98 10.93
C ASN A 461 -14.67 8.26 11.75
N LEU A 462 -15.45 9.22 11.22
CA LEU A 462 -15.78 10.44 11.92
C LEU A 462 -16.60 10.18 13.18
N VAL A 463 -17.59 9.29 13.14
CA VAL A 463 -18.35 8.87 14.32
C VAL A 463 -17.45 8.13 15.32
N SER A 464 -16.56 7.26 14.86
CA SER A 464 -15.62 6.55 15.74
C SER A 464 -14.77 7.51 16.57
N VAL A 465 -14.29 8.60 15.96
CA VAL A 465 -13.38 9.57 16.60
C VAL A 465 -14.13 10.64 17.38
N HIS A 466 -15.17 11.21 16.78
CA HIS A 466 -15.82 12.43 17.28
C HIS A 466 -17.22 12.20 17.86
N GLY A 467 -17.77 10.98 17.73
CA GLY A 467 -19.13 10.67 18.15
C GLY A 467 -20.15 11.62 17.52
N SER A 468 -21.06 12.17 18.35
CA SER A 468 -22.07 13.13 17.91
C SER A 468 -21.51 14.50 17.50
N ASN A 469 -20.27 14.84 17.85
CA ASN A 469 -19.65 16.10 17.40
C ASN A 469 -19.27 16.06 15.91
N ALA A 470 -19.23 14.87 15.29
CA ALA A 470 -19.06 14.73 13.86
C ALA A 470 -20.22 15.33 13.06
N TYR A 471 -21.42 15.35 13.64
CA TYR A 471 -22.63 15.91 13.05
C TYR A 471 -22.55 17.45 12.97
N PRO A 472 -22.99 18.11 11.88
CA PRO A 472 -23.74 17.60 10.73
C PRO A 472 -22.90 17.01 9.58
N PHE A 473 -21.65 16.64 9.82
CA PHE A 473 -20.69 16.12 8.85
C PHE A 473 -20.34 17.08 7.71
N THR A 474 -20.83 18.32 7.71
CA THR A 474 -20.57 19.32 6.65
C THR A 474 -19.10 19.65 6.55
N GLU A 475 -18.64 20.09 5.38
CA GLU A 475 -17.24 20.45 5.15
C GLU A 475 -16.73 21.46 6.20
N GLU A 476 -17.54 22.45 6.57
CA GLU A 476 -17.19 23.43 7.60
C GLU A 476 -17.00 22.79 8.98
N GLN A 477 -17.88 21.85 9.36
CA GLN A 477 -17.76 21.15 10.63
C GLN A 477 -16.55 20.23 10.64
N LEU A 478 -16.29 19.51 9.54
CA LEU A 478 -15.14 18.62 9.43
C LEU A 478 -13.83 19.40 9.49
N LYS A 479 -13.76 20.56 8.83
CA LYS A 479 -12.62 21.46 8.90
C LYS A 479 -12.40 21.97 10.32
N HIS A 480 -13.45 22.38 11.02
CA HIS A 480 -13.38 22.82 12.40
C HIS A 480 -12.89 21.70 13.35
N LEU A 481 -13.35 20.46 13.17
CA LEU A 481 -12.87 19.30 13.94
C LEU A 481 -11.39 19.01 13.65
N GLU A 482 -10.95 19.14 12.39
CA GLU A 482 -9.53 19.00 12.03
C GLU A 482 -8.66 20.07 12.68
N GLU A 483 -9.08 21.33 12.64
CA GLU A 483 -8.39 22.43 13.33
C GLU A 483 -8.30 22.16 14.84
N GLN A 484 -9.37 21.67 15.48
CA GLN A 484 -9.35 21.29 16.89
C GLN A 484 -8.39 20.13 17.18
N ASP A 485 -8.37 19.12 16.33
CA ASP A 485 -7.45 17.98 16.46
C ASP A 485 -5.98 18.42 16.30
N GLU A 486 -5.70 19.34 15.37
CA GLU A 486 -4.38 19.93 15.19
C GLU A 486 -3.95 20.79 16.39
N GLU A 487 -4.83 21.64 16.90
CA GLU A 487 -4.54 22.45 18.09
C GLU A 487 -4.28 21.59 19.32
N LYS A 488 -5.07 20.53 19.54
CA LYS A 488 -4.79 19.54 20.59
C LYS A 488 -3.43 18.88 20.38
N ALA A 489 -3.13 18.46 19.14
CA ALA A 489 -1.87 17.85 18.81
C ALA A 489 -0.68 18.77 19.11
N LYS A 490 -0.77 20.09 18.88
CA LYS A 490 0.30 21.05 19.24
C LYS A 490 0.67 21.02 20.72
N GLY A 491 -0.26 20.68 21.60
CA GLY A 491 -0.02 20.53 23.05
C GLY A 491 0.68 19.22 23.43
N TRP A 492 0.74 18.25 22.52
CA TRP A 492 1.36 16.95 22.76
C TRP A 492 2.87 16.97 22.43
N PRO A 493 3.71 16.18 23.12
CA PRO A 493 5.12 16.07 22.78
C PRO A 493 5.32 15.44 21.38
N GLU A 494 6.31 15.91 20.63
CA GLU A 494 6.62 15.36 19.29
C GLU A 494 7.15 13.93 19.36
N LYS A 495 7.93 13.63 20.41
CA LYS A 495 8.44 12.30 20.74
C LYS A 495 8.19 11.99 22.20
N LEU A 496 7.88 10.74 22.53
CA LEU A 496 7.80 10.27 23.92
C LEU A 496 8.33 8.84 24.06
N LYS A 497 8.80 8.50 25.27
CA LYS A 497 9.07 7.12 25.67
C LYS A 497 7.85 6.56 26.39
N HIS A 498 7.52 5.30 26.11
CA HIS A 498 6.38 4.62 26.72
C HIS A 498 6.82 3.29 27.33
N ASP A 499 6.28 2.90 28.48
CA ASP A 499 6.73 1.70 29.21
C ASP A 499 6.44 0.40 28.43
N LEU A 500 5.36 0.37 27.66
CA LEU A 500 5.02 -0.76 26.77
C LEU A 500 5.97 -0.87 25.56
N HIS A 501 6.76 0.17 25.28
CA HIS A 501 7.75 0.16 24.20
C HIS A 501 8.96 1.04 24.60
N ALA A 502 9.83 0.48 25.43
CA ALA A 502 10.94 1.21 26.05
C ALA A 502 12.17 1.40 25.15
N GLU A 503 12.31 0.56 24.12
CA GLU A 503 13.49 0.50 23.24
C GLU A 503 13.61 1.72 22.32
N HIS A 504 12.49 2.23 21.80
CA HIS A 504 12.46 3.36 20.86
C HIS A 504 11.50 4.46 21.31
N GLU A 505 11.79 5.70 20.93
CA GLU A 505 10.86 6.81 21.13
C GLU A 505 9.74 6.75 20.11
N LEU A 506 8.51 6.86 20.58
CA LEU A 506 7.34 6.99 19.72
C LEU A 506 7.25 8.42 19.18
N THR A 507 7.06 8.56 17.88
CA THR A 507 6.90 9.87 17.21
C THR A 507 5.44 10.14 16.91
N ARG A 508 4.95 11.33 17.25
CA ARG A 508 3.59 11.78 16.93
C ARG A 508 3.41 11.86 15.41
N THR A 509 2.63 10.95 14.85
CA THR A 509 2.52 10.73 13.40
C THR A 509 1.06 10.78 12.95
N ARG A 510 0.80 11.30 11.73
CA ARG A 510 -0.52 11.17 11.12
C ARG A 510 -0.70 9.77 10.52
N ARG A 511 -1.78 9.08 10.91
CA ARG A 511 -2.16 7.75 10.42
C ARG A 511 -3.63 7.76 10.02
N ARG A 512 -3.96 7.19 8.86
CA ARG A 512 -5.36 7.09 8.41
C ARG A 512 -6.16 6.16 9.32
N VAL A 513 -5.64 4.95 9.52
CA VAL A 513 -6.14 3.91 10.43
C VAL A 513 -4.93 3.16 10.99
N TYR A 514 -5.00 2.73 12.24
CA TYR A 514 -4.00 1.86 12.87
C TYR A 514 -4.65 1.04 14.00
N SER A 515 -3.97 0.00 14.49
CA SER A 515 -4.36 -0.69 15.72
C SER A 515 -3.49 -0.18 16.85
N CYS A 516 -4.07 0.17 17.99
CA CYS A 516 -3.26 0.56 19.14
C CYS A 516 -2.73 -0.68 19.85
N ASP A 517 -1.42 -0.74 20.10
CA ASP A 517 -0.78 -1.89 20.75
C ASP A 517 -1.04 -1.98 22.26
N ALA A 518 -1.51 -0.91 22.89
CA ALA A 518 -1.85 -0.91 24.31
C ALA A 518 -3.25 -1.45 24.59
N CYS A 519 -4.26 -0.96 23.86
CA CYS A 519 -5.67 -1.31 24.11
C CYS A 519 -6.27 -2.24 23.04
N HIS A 520 -5.53 -2.49 21.95
CA HIS A 520 -5.96 -3.28 20.79
C HIS A 520 -7.20 -2.71 20.08
N GLU A 521 -7.56 -1.46 20.35
CA GLU A 521 -8.62 -0.76 19.64
C GLU A 521 -8.08 -0.01 18.42
N THR A 522 -8.93 0.14 17.41
CA THR A 522 -8.56 0.87 16.19
C THR A 522 -8.42 2.36 16.47
N GLY A 523 -7.30 2.95 16.05
CA GLY A 523 -7.06 4.39 16.07
C GLY A 523 -7.13 5.04 14.70
N TYR A 524 -7.28 6.36 14.72
CA TYR A 524 -7.41 7.20 13.52
C TYR A 524 -6.71 8.54 13.75
N LYS A 525 -6.35 9.20 12.65
CA LYS A 525 -5.71 10.52 12.56
C LYS A 525 -4.33 10.64 13.19
N TRP A 526 -4.19 10.58 14.51
CA TRP A 526 -2.92 10.81 15.20
C TRP A 526 -2.55 9.57 16.01
N SER A 527 -1.31 9.10 15.88
CA SER A 527 -0.74 8.06 16.73
C SER A 527 0.61 8.48 17.28
N TYR A 528 1.05 7.81 18.35
CA TYR A 528 2.44 7.74 18.74
C TYR A 528 3.04 6.49 18.12
N TYR A 529 3.80 6.67 17.05
CA TYR A 529 4.26 5.60 16.18
C TYR A 529 5.77 5.41 16.27
N CYS A 530 6.19 4.16 16.45
CA CYS A 530 7.55 3.73 16.18
C CYS A 530 7.61 3.07 14.81
N LYS A 531 8.26 3.72 13.85
CA LYS A 531 8.49 3.18 12.51
C LYS A 531 9.36 1.93 12.53
N GLU A 532 10.29 1.83 13.48
CA GLU A 532 11.26 0.72 13.57
C GLU A 532 10.60 -0.58 14.03
N CYS A 533 9.61 -0.50 14.91
CA CYS A 533 8.92 -1.68 15.47
C CYS A 533 7.50 -1.88 14.92
N ASP A 534 7.05 -1.00 14.02
CA ASP A 534 5.66 -0.89 13.59
C ASP A 534 4.65 -0.88 14.76
N PHE A 535 4.97 -0.07 15.77
CA PHE A 535 4.21 -0.01 17.03
C PHE A 535 3.46 1.32 17.13
N ASP A 536 2.15 1.28 17.33
CA ASP A 536 1.27 2.44 17.39
C ASP A 536 0.52 2.52 18.73
N LEU A 537 0.54 3.69 19.34
CA LEU A 537 -0.34 4.02 20.46
C LEU A 537 -1.34 5.10 20.09
N HIS A 538 -2.56 5.00 20.62
CA HIS A 538 -3.44 6.18 20.69
C HIS A 538 -2.75 7.29 21.49
N PRO A 539 -2.99 8.57 21.14
CA PRO A 539 -2.49 9.69 21.93
C PRO A 539 -2.86 9.57 23.40
N ASN A 540 -4.09 9.16 23.73
CA ASN A 540 -4.51 8.97 25.12
C ASN A 540 -3.75 7.81 25.78
N CYS A 541 -3.62 6.65 25.12
CA CYS A 541 -2.85 5.53 25.66
C CYS A 541 -1.37 5.85 25.89
N ALA A 542 -0.81 6.80 25.12
CA ALA A 542 0.58 7.20 25.24
C ALA A 542 0.82 8.32 26.26
N LEU A 543 -0.19 9.16 26.52
CA LEU A 543 -0.08 10.38 27.32
C LEU A 543 -0.74 10.26 28.71
N GLU A 544 -1.79 9.45 28.84
CA GLU A 544 -2.39 9.16 30.13
C GLU A 544 -1.53 8.10 30.83
N LYS A 545 -0.89 8.49 31.94
CA LYS A 545 -0.39 7.50 32.90
C LYS A 545 -1.59 6.73 33.43
N ASN A 546 -1.50 5.40 33.51
CA ASN A 546 -2.47 4.56 34.19
C ASN A 546 -2.74 5.08 35.61
N GLU A 547 -3.72 5.97 35.77
CA GLU A 547 -4.47 6.08 37.00
C GLU A 547 -5.47 4.92 36.92
N GLU A 548 -5.06 3.79 37.51
CA GLU A 548 -5.93 2.66 37.73
C GLU A 548 -7.27 3.14 38.29
N GLU A 549 -8.34 2.62 37.69
CA GLU A 549 -9.69 2.73 38.18
C GLU A 549 -9.79 2.24 39.63
N GLU A 550 -9.65 3.12 40.62
CA GLU A 550 -10.37 3.00 41.89
C GLU A 550 -11.85 3.31 41.60
N LYS A 551 -12.53 2.38 40.95
CA LYS A 551 -13.97 2.24 41.08
C LYS A 551 -14.21 1.51 42.40
N ASP A 552 -14.68 2.25 43.39
CA ASP A 552 -15.31 1.70 44.60
C ASP A 552 -16.30 0.59 44.23
N ASP A 553 -15.94 -0.66 44.53
CA ASP A 553 -16.88 -1.78 44.64
C ASP A 553 -17.53 -1.71 46.04
N PRO A 554 -18.85 -1.48 46.16
CA PRO A 554 -19.52 -1.40 47.45
C PRO A 554 -19.84 -2.78 48.05
N ASN A 555 -19.09 -3.83 47.72
CA ASN A 555 -19.20 -5.12 48.41
C ASN A 555 -17.84 -5.64 48.92
N GLY A 556 -17.69 -5.54 50.25
CA GLY A 556 -16.49 -5.91 50.98
C GLY A 556 -16.08 -7.38 50.87
N LYS A 557 -14.76 -7.54 50.93
CA LYS A 557 -13.94 -8.75 51.05
C LYS A 557 -14.53 -9.87 51.91
N GLU A 558 -14.61 -11.09 51.37
CA GLU A 558 -14.61 -12.33 52.16
C GLU A 558 -13.21 -12.98 52.03
N GLY A 559 -12.41 -12.93 53.10
CA GLY A 559 -11.08 -13.51 53.13
C GLY A 559 -11.09 -14.93 53.71
N TRP A 560 -10.50 -15.88 52.99
CA TRP A 560 -10.18 -17.20 53.54
C TRP A 560 -8.76 -17.18 54.09
N VAL A 561 -8.56 -17.74 55.28
CA VAL A 561 -7.23 -17.96 55.85
C VAL A 561 -6.95 -19.46 55.85
N CYS A 562 -5.81 -19.85 55.30
CA CYS A 562 -5.37 -21.24 55.21
C CYS A 562 -4.12 -21.44 56.07
N GLU A 563 -4.14 -22.45 56.93
CA GLU A 563 -2.95 -22.98 57.60
C GLU A 563 -2.79 -24.45 57.23
N GLY A 564 -1.79 -24.74 56.39
CA GLY A 564 -1.62 -26.05 55.76
C GLY A 564 -2.73 -26.35 54.75
N ASP A 565 -3.17 -27.61 54.67
CA ASP A 565 -4.14 -28.08 53.66
C ASP A 565 -5.62 -27.85 54.06
N VAL A 566 -5.89 -26.98 55.03
CA VAL A 566 -7.27 -26.66 55.46
C VAL A 566 -7.47 -25.14 55.48
N CYS A 567 -8.50 -24.69 54.75
CA CYS A 567 -8.89 -23.28 54.68
C CYS A 567 -10.21 -23.04 55.43
N CYS A 568 -10.24 -22.01 56.25
CA CYS A 568 -11.43 -21.56 56.98
C CYS A 568 -11.76 -20.12 56.60
N LYS A 569 -13.07 -19.83 56.51
CA LYS A 569 -13.61 -18.49 56.21
C LYS A 569 -13.55 -17.64 57.46
N VAL A 570 -12.93 -16.45 57.37
CA VAL A 570 -12.79 -15.52 58.51
C VAL A 570 -13.77 -14.36 58.37
#